data_AF-A0A1E2VA89-F1
#
_entry.id   AF-A0A1E2VA89-F1
#
_cell.length_a   1.000
_cell.length_b   1.000
_cell.length_c   1.000
_cell.angle_alpha   90.00
_cell.angle_beta   90.00
_cell.angle_gamma   90.00
#
_symmetry.space_group_name_H-M   'P 1'
#
loop_
_entity.id
_entity.type
_entity.pdbx_description
1 polymer ?
#
loop_
_entity_poly.entity_id
_entity_poly.type
_entity_poly.pdbx_seq_one_letter_code
_entity_poly.pdbx_strand_id
1 'polypeptide(L)'
;MDLPQSSLTLRLFTTQGCHLCEQAEHLLEPWRAQGVSLELVEITDHPDWVEQYGVRIPVLQNTRGDELGWPFDAPALAHWLSQSG
;
A
#
# COMPACT_ATOMS: atom_id res chain seq x y z
N MET A 1 -1.07 25.57 -15.01
CA MET A 1 -1.68 25.16 -13.71
C MET A 1 -0.92 23.94 -13.35
N ASP A 2 0.26 24.18 -12.77
CA ASP A 2 1.32 23.18 -12.68
C ASP A 2 1.59 22.96 -11.22
N LEU A 3 1.18 21.79 -10.72
CA LEU A 3 1.71 21.23 -9.50
C LEU A 3 2.72 20.17 -9.91
N PRO A 4 4.03 20.43 -9.85
CA PRO A 4 5.01 19.37 -9.70
C PRO A 4 4.96 18.95 -8.23
N GLN A 5 3.94 18.16 -7.84
CA GLN A 5 3.95 17.50 -6.54
C GLN A 5 4.67 16.17 -6.73
N SER A 6 5.81 16.02 -6.09
CA SER A 6 6.47 14.74 -5.87
C SER A 6 5.53 13.86 -5.04
N SER A 7 4.53 13.28 -5.70
CA SER A 7 3.52 12.44 -5.08
C SER A 7 4.11 11.05 -4.89
N LEU A 8 4.38 10.67 -3.64
CA LEU A 8 4.70 9.30 -3.30
C LEU A 8 3.53 8.41 -3.76
N THR A 9 3.81 7.43 -4.61
CA THR A 9 2.82 6.48 -5.11
C THR A 9 3.08 5.11 -4.51
N LEU A 10 2.04 4.51 -3.94
CA LEU A 10 2.08 3.21 -3.29
C LEU A 10 1.09 2.27 -3.96
N ARG A 11 1.45 0.99 -4.00
CA ARG A 11 0.54 -0.11 -4.33
C ARG A 11 0.16 -0.85 -3.06
N LEU A 12 -1.11 -1.18 -2.91
CA LEU A 12 -1.62 -2.08 -1.88
C LEU A 12 -2.15 -3.34 -2.56
N PHE A 13 -1.41 -4.44 -2.41
CA PHE A 13 -1.87 -5.75 -2.85
C PHE A 13 -2.98 -6.22 -1.90
N THR A 14 -4.16 -6.48 -2.48
CA THR A 14 -5.42 -6.71 -1.77
C THR A 14 -6.28 -7.74 -2.50
N THR A 15 -7.35 -8.16 -1.85
CA THR A 15 -8.47 -8.87 -2.49
C THR A 15 -9.80 -8.28 -2.01
N GLN A 16 -10.81 -8.31 -2.87
CA GLN A 16 -12.20 -8.03 -2.49
C GLN A 16 -12.62 -8.79 -1.21
N GLY A 17 -13.25 -8.08 -0.26
CA GLY A 17 -13.77 -8.67 0.98
C GLY A 17 -12.72 -9.02 2.04
N CYS A 18 -11.48 -8.55 1.92
CA CYS A 18 -10.44 -8.80 2.91
C CYS A 18 -10.45 -7.74 4.03
N HIS A 19 -10.89 -8.14 5.22
CA HIS A 19 -10.96 -7.26 6.38
C HIS A 19 -9.60 -6.69 6.81
N LEU A 20 -8.51 -7.45 6.64
CA LEU A 20 -7.16 -6.95 6.93
C LEU A 20 -6.76 -5.83 5.98
N CYS A 21 -7.16 -5.92 4.71
CA CYS A 21 -6.89 -4.89 3.72
C CYS A 21 -7.64 -3.60 4.05
N GLU A 22 -8.90 -3.68 4.48
CA GLU A 22 -9.66 -2.53 4.97
C GLU A 22 -8.94 -1.82 6.13
N GLN A 23 -8.36 -2.57 7.07
CA GLN A 23 -7.58 -2.00 8.17
C GLN A 23 -6.31 -1.28 7.68
N ALA A 24 -5.58 -1.90 6.75
CA ALA A 24 -4.40 -1.28 6.14
C ALA A 24 -4.74 0.00 5.36
N GLU A 25 -5.86 -0.01 4.61
CA GLU A 25 -6.37 1.18 3.90
C GLU A 25 -6.71 2.31 4.87
N HIS A 26 -7.34 1.99 6.01
CA HIS A 26 -7.70 2.99 7.02
C HIS A 26 -6.46 3.70 7.60
N LEU A 27 -5.37 2.95 7.83
CA LEU A 27 -4.10 3.53 8.27
C LEU A 27 -3.48 4.49 7.24
N LEU A 28 -3.82 4.35 5.95
CA LEU A 28 -3.32 5.19 4.85
C LEU A 28 -4.16 6.45 4.61
N GLU A 29 -5.40 6.53 5.11
CA GLU A 29 -6.29 7.68 4.90
C GLU A 29 -5.62 9.04 5.24
N PRO A 30 -4.92 9.22 6.38
CA PRO A 30 -4.28 10.49 6.70
C PRO A 30 -3.16 10.86 5.71
N TRP A 31 -2.51 9.87 5.11
CA TRP A 31 -1.43 10.05 4.14
C TRP A 31 -1.97 10.37 2.75
N ARG A 32 -3.09 9.77 2.38
CA ARG A 32 -3.81 10.11 1.14
C ARG A 32 -4.26 11.57 1.15
N ALA A 33 -4.75 12.05 2.29
CA ALA A 33 -5.08 13.48 2.46
C ALA A 33 -3.85 14.42 2.34
N GLN A 34 -2.64 13.89 2.56
CA GLN A 34 -1.37 14.62 2.42
C GLN A 34 -0.72 14.48 1.03
N GLY A 35 -1.40 13.81 0.09
CA GLY A 35 -0.94 13.68 -1.30
C GLY A 35 -0.24 12.37 -1.65
N VAL A 36 -0.24 11.37 -0.76
CA VAL A 36 0.18 10.01 -1.13
C VAL A 36 -0.87 9.39 -2.05
N SER A 37 -0.45 8.97 -3.24
CA SER A 37 -1.30 8.22 -4.16
C SER A 37 -1.28 6.75 -3.79
N LEU A 38 -2.47 6.13 -3.75
CA LEU A 38 -2.63 4.71 -3.43
C LEU A 38 -3.36 4.01 -4.56
N GLU A 39 -2.72 3.00 -5.13
CA GLU A 39 -3.28 2.06 -6.09
C GLU A 39 -3.63 0.76 -5.39
N LEU A 40 -4.89 0.31 -5.51
CA LEU A 40 -5.31 -1.00 -5.02
C LEU A 40 -5.08 -2.03 -6.12
N VAL A 41 -4.32 -3.08 -5.81
CA VAL A 41 -3.97 -4.13 -6.76
C VAL A 41 -4.68 -5.41 -6.36
N GLU A 42 -5.68 -5.80 -7.15
CA GLU A 42 -6.40 -7.07 -6.98
C GLU A 42 -5.50 -8.23 -7.42
N ILE A 43 -5.08 -9.06 -6.47
CA ILE A 43 -4.15 -10.15 -6.77
C ILE A 43 -4.84 -11.33 -7.46
N THR A 44 -6.16 -11.49 -7.31
CA THR A 44 -6.89 -12.66 -7.84
C THR A 44 -6.93 -12.72 -9.37
N ASP A 45 -6.68 -11.59 -10.04
CA ASP A 45 -6.60 -11.51 -11.50
C ASP A 45 -5.29 -12.07 -12.07
N HIS A 46 -4.27 -12.29 -11.23
CA HIS A 46 -2.93 -12.71 -11.64
C HIS A 46 -2.42 -13.91 -10.82
N PRO A 47 -2.34 -15.12 -11.40
CA PRO A 47 -1.90 -16.32 -10.69
C PRO A 47 -0.55 -16.16 -9.96
N ASP A 48 0.41 -15.48 -10.59
CA ASP A 48 1.73 -15.22 -10.00
C ASP A 48 1.63 -14.34 -8.74
N TRP A 49 0.70 -13.38 -8.71
CA TRP A 49 0.44 -12.55 -7.53
C TRP A 49 -0.32 -13.30 -6.45
N VAL A 50 -1.22 -14.21 -6.82
CA VAL A 50 -1.87 -15.11 -5.84
C VAL A 50 -0.83 -15.97 -5.15
N GLU A 51 0.11 -16.56 -5.90
CA GLU A 51 1.20 -17.37 -5.32
C GLU A 51 2.10 -16.53 -4.41
N GLN A 52 2.46 -15.31 -4.84
CA GLN A 52 3.37 -14.45 -4.10
C GLN A 52 2.74 -13.76 -2.88
N TYR A 53 1.47 -13.35 -2.97
CA TYR A 53 0.81 -12.47 -1.99
C TYR A 53 -0.40 -13.09 -1.30
N GLY A 54 -0.95 -14.21 -1.77
CA GLY A 54 -2.23 -14.75 -1.30
C GLY A 54 -2.37 -14.98 0.21
N VAL A 55 -1.25 -15.23 0.91
CA VAL A 55 -1.21 -15.36 2.39
C VAL A 55 -0.54 -14.18 3.10
N ARG A 56 -0.05 -13.20 2.34
CA ARG A 56 0.70 -12.03 2.84
C ARG A 56 -0.12 -10.75 2.80
N ILE A 57 -1.19 -10.69 2.00
CA ILE A 57 -2.04 -9.49 1.91
C ILE A 57 -2.62 -9.11 3.28
N PRO A 58 -2.68 -7.80 3.59
CA PRO A 58 -2.27 -6.67 2.75
C PRO A 58 -0.74 -6.48 2.71
N VAL A 59 -0.23 -6.12 1.52
CA VAL A 59 1.18 -5.71 1.33
C VAL A 59 1.22 -4.36 0.65
N LEU A 60 1.92 -3.40 1.26
CA LEU A 60 2.26 -2.13 0.62
C LEU A 60 3.56 -2.25 -0.15
N GLN A 61 3.64 -1.55 -1.27
CA GLN A 61 4.87 -1.45 -2.05
C GLN A 61 5.07 -0.03 -2.56
N ASN A 62 6.28 0.51 -2.42
CA ASN A 62 6.63 1.83 -2.94
C ASN A 62 7.10 1.76 -4.41
N THR A 63 7.40 2.91 -5.02
CA THR A 63 7.88 3.01 -6.41
C THR A 63 9.23 2.36 -6.66
N ARG A 64 10.02 2.09 -5.61
CA ARG A 64 11.31 1.40 -5.69
C ARG A 64 11.19 -0.12 -5.55
N GLY A 65 9.99 -0.62 -5.26
CA GLY A 65 9.72 -2.05 -5.05
C GLY A 65 9.93 -2.52 -3.61
N ASP A 66 10.25 -1.63 -2.65
CA ASP A 66 10.32 -2.03 -1.24
C ASP A 66 8.91 -2.35 -0.75
N GLU A 67 8.79 -3.42 0.05
CA GLU A 67 7.51 -3.89 0.57
C GLU A 67 7.38 -3.68 2.08
N LEU A 68 6.18 -3.34 2.54
CA LEU A 68 5.75 -3.43 3.93
C LEU A 68 4.56 -4.39 4.01
N GLY A 69 4.81 -5.58 4.54
CA GLY A 69 3.78 -6.59 4.76
C GLY A 69 3.06 -6.41 6.09
N TRP A 70 1.79 -6.80 6.13
CA TRP A 70 1.02 -6.91 7.36
C TRP A 70 1.67 -7.89 8.37
N PRO A 71 1.52 -7.68 9.70
CA PRO A 71 0.86 -6.55 10.36
C PRO A 71 1.75 -5.32 10.52
N PHE A 72 1.16 -4.14 10.42
CA PHE A 72 1.79 -2.87 10.76
C PHE A 72 0.78 -1.91 11.39
N ASP A 73 1.27 -0.99 12.21
CA ASP A 73 0.51 0.09 12.83
C ASP A 73 0.91 1.45 12.24
N ALA A 74 0.29 2.53 12.74
CA ALA A 74 0.57 3.88 12.25
C ALA A 74 2.06 4.31 12.43
N PRO A 75 2.72 4.04 13.57
CA PRO A 75 4.17 4.28 13.72
C PRO A 75 5.04 3.53 12.70
N ALA A 76 4.80 2.22 12.50
CA ALA A 76 5.55 1.43 11.54
C ALA A 76 5.35 1.93 10.11
N LEU A 77 4.11 2.25 9.74
CA LEU A 77 3.77 2.84 8.45
C LEU A 77 4.49 4.19 8.25
N ALA A 78 4.43 5.09 9.24
CA ALA A 78 5.10 6.39 9.17
C ALA A 78 6.61 6.24 8.97
N HIS A 79 7.24 5.33 9.72
CA HIS A 79 8.67 5.06 9.60
C HIS A 79 9.03 4.52 8.21
N TRP A 80 8.23 3.60 7.68
CA TRP A 80 8.44 3.05 6.34
C TRP A 80 8.24 4.10 5.23
N LEU A 81 7.23 4.97 5.35
CA LEU A 81 6.98 6.06 4.40
C LEU A 81 8.12 7.08 4.39
N SER A 82 8.72 7.38 5.55
CA SER A 82 9.88 8.29 5.64
C SER A 82 11.09 7.79 4.86
N GLN A 83 11.18 6.47 4.62
CA GLN A 83 12.23 5.84 3.83
C GLN A 83 11.84 5.69 2.36
N SER A 84 10.55 5.81 2.02
CA SER A 84 9.99 5.48 0.71
C SER A 84 9.94 6.64 -0.29
N GLY A 85 10.36 7.84 0.13
CA GLY A 85 10.49 9.03 -0.72
C GLY A 85 11.71 9.04 -1.61
#